data_AF-A0A382NLG9-F1
#
_entry.id   AF-A0A382NLG9-F1
#
_cell.length_a   1.000
_cell.length_b   1.000
_cell.length_c   1.000
_cell.angle_alpha   90.00
_cell.angle_beta   90.00
_cell.angle_gamma   90.00
#
_symmetry.space_group_name_H-M   'P 1'
#
loop_
_entity.id
_entity.type
_entity.pdbx_description
1 polymer ?
#
loop_
_entity_poly.entity_id
_entity_poly.type
_entity_poly.pdbx_seq_one_letter_code
_entity_poly.pdbx_strand_id
1 'polypeptide(L)' 'MHFPIYLDNSSTTPVDPRVAEKMMECLTREGNFGNPASRSHMPGWKAEEAVETARRHV' A
#
# COMPACT_ATOMS: atom_id res chain seq x y z
N MET A 1 1.24 14.21 -27.73
CA MET A 1 2.05 15.01 -26.79
C MET A 1 3.31 14.24 -26.49
N HIS A 2 4.49 14.86 -26.59
CA HIS A 2 5.75 14.21 -26.23
C HIS A 2 6.04 14.55 -24.77
N PHE A 3 6.01 13.55 -23.90
CA PHE A 3 6.42 13.73 -22.51
C PHE A 3 7.96 13.76 -22.44
N PRO A 4 8.56 14.57 -21.55
CA PRO A 4 9.99 14.54 -21.31
C PRO A 4 10.45 13.12 -20.93
N ILE A 5 11.62 12.71 -21.42
CA ILE A 5 12.22 11.44 -21.01
C ILE A 5 12.70 11.58 -19.55
N TYR A 6 12.19 10.72 -18.66
CA TYR A 6 12.57 10.73 -17.25
C TYR A 6 13.82 9.87 -17.03
N LEU A 7 14.96 10.51 -16.78
CA LEU A 7 16.25 9.86 -16.51
C LEU A 7 16.76 10.10 -15.08
N ASP A 8 15.91 10.56 -14.17
CA ASP A 8 16.26 10.92 -12.79
C ASP A 8 15.77 9.88 -11.76
N ASN A 9 15.89 8.59 -12.08
CA ASN A 9 15.41 7.51 -11.21
C ASN A 9 16.19 7.38 -9.88
N SER A 10 17.38 7.98 -9.80
CA SER A 10 18.15 8.04 -8.55
C SER A 10 17.58 9.04 -7.54
N SER A 11 16.80 10.02 -8.00
CA SER A 11 16.08 10.97 -7.15
C SER A 11 14.81 10.34 -6.58
N THR A 12 13.96 9.79 -7.46
CA THR A 12 12.77 9.01 -7.09
C THR A 12 12.30 8.17 -8.27
N THR A 13 11.38 7.24 -8.04
CA THR A 13 10.83 6.37 -9.09
C THR A 13 9.31 6.45 -9.14
N PRO A 14 8.69 6.29 -10.33
CA PRO A 14 7.26 6.04 -10.41
C PRO A 14 6.90 4.77 -9.64
N VAL A 15 5.81 4.82 -8.88
CA VAL A 15 5.27 3.63 -8.20
C VAL A 15 4.84 2.61 -9.26
N ASP A 16 5.30 1.36 -9.11
CA ASP A 16 4.85 0.25 -9.97
C ASP A 16 3.32 0.11 -9.89
N PRO A 17 2.59 -0.05 -11.01
CA PRO A 17 1.13 -0.18 -10.99
C PRO A 17 0.61 -1.24 -10.02
N ARG A 18 1.34 -2.35 -9.82
CA ARG A 18 0.97 -3.42 -8.89
C ARG A 18 1.06 -2.97 -7.43
N VAL A 19 2.03 -2.11 -7.11
CA VAL A 19 2.15 -1.50 -5.78
C VAL A 19 0.98 -0.54 -5.56
N ALA A 20 0.64 0.30 -6.55
CA ALA A 20 -0.48 1.23 -6.45
C ALA A 20 -1.81 0.50 -6.23
N GLU A 21 -2.07 -0.58 -6.97
CA GLU A 21 -3.28 -1.41 -6.82
C GLU A 21 -3.37 -1.99 -5.41
N LYS A 22 -2.29 -2.60 -4.91
CA LYS A 22 -2.26 -3.19 -3.56
C LYS A 22 -2.44 -2.18 -2.45
N MET A 23 -1.84 -1.00 -2.58
CA MET A 23 -2.02 0.08 -1.61
C MET A 23 -3.47 0.60 -1.58
N MET A 24 -4.13 0.68 -2.74
CA MET A 24 -5.51 1.17 -2.85
C MET A 24 -6.51 0.31 -2.07
N GLU A 25 -6.26 -1.00 -1.97
CA GLU A 25 -7.06 -1.95 -1.19
C GLU A 25 -7.14 -1.57 0.31
N CYS A 26 -6.25 -0.71 0.81
CA CYS A 26 -6.16 -0.33 2.23
C CYS A 26 -6.71 1.07 2.54
N LEU A 27 -7.19 1.85 1.55
CA LEU A 27 -7.48 3.27 1.74
C LEU A 27 -8.96 3.60 1.95
N THR A 28 -9.87 2.90 1.26
CA THR A 28 -11.29 3.25 1.27
C THR A 28 -12.10 2.40 2.26
N ARG A 29 -13.34 2.81 2.51
CA ARG A 29 -14.25 2.13 3.46
C ARG A 29 -14.63 0.72 3.03
N GLU A 30 -14.57 0.45 1.73
CA GLU A 30 -14.81 -0.85 1.13
C GLU A 30 -13.61 -1.79 1.28
N GLY A 31 -12.43 -1.24 1.58
CA GLY A 31 -11.16 -1.96 1.72
C GLY A 31 -10.73 -2.19 3.17
N ASN A 32 -9.44 -2.49 3.35
CA ASN A 32 -8.80 -2.73 4.64
C ASN A 32 -8.31 -1.42 5.29
N PHE A 33 -9.24 -0.55 5.67
CA PHE A 33 -8.95 0.77 6.25
C PHE A 33 -8.69 0.77 7.76
N GLY A 34 -8.71 -0.41 8.40
CA GLY A 34 -8.65 -0.53 9.86
C GLY A 34 -7.33 -0.02 10.46
N ASN A 35 -7.37 0.42 11.72
CA ASN A 35 -6.14 0.70 12.46
C ASN A 35 -5.56 -0.63 13.00
N PRO A 36 -4.34 -1.04 12.62
CA PRO A 36 -3.75 -2.31 13.06
C PRO A 36 -3.54 -2.41 14.58
N ALA A 37 -3.55 -1.30 15.32
CA ALA A 37 -3.49 -1.32 16.79
C ALA A 37 -4.85 -1.67 17.44
N SER A 38 -5.93 -1.74 16.67
CA SER A 38 -7.27 -2.04 17.19
C SER A 38 -7.47 -3.55 17.36
N ARG A 39 -7.38 -4.03 18.60
CA ARG A 39 -7.41 -5.48 18.90
C ARG A 39 -8.80 -6.06 19.22
N SER A 40 -9.83 -5.23 19.25
CA SER A 40 -11.17 -5.63 19.69
C SER A 40 -12.14 -5.97 18.55
N HIS A 41 -11.76 -5.74 17.29
CA HIS A 41 -12.68 -5.89 16.16
C HIS A 41 -11.95 -6.24 14.86
N MET A 42 -12.69 -6.90 13.97
CA MET A 42 -12.20 -7.50 12.73
C MET A 42 -11.43 -6.55 11.78
N PRO A 43 -11.87 -5.30 11.54
CA PRO A 43 -11.09 -4.35 10.74
C PRO A 43 -9.65 -4.14 11.22
N GLY A 44 -9.43 -4.08 12.53
CA GLY A 44 -8.08 -3.93 13.08
C GLY A 44 -7.22 -5.17 12.91
N TRP A 45 -7.81 -6.37 13.08
CA TRP A 45 -7.12 -7.64 12.85
C TRP A 45 -6.68 -7.81 11.39
N LYS A 46 -7.54 -7.47 10.43
CA LYS A 46 -7.18 -7.50 9.00
C LYS A 46 -6.08 -6.52 8.66
N ALA A 47 -6.08 -5.33 9.27
CA ALA A 47 -5.02 -4.36 9.07
C ALA A 47 -3.69 -4.85 9.66
N GLU A 48 -3.70 -5.46 10.84
CA GLU A 48 -2.53 -6.08 11.47
C GLU A 48 -1.93 -7.19 10.59
N GLU A 49 -2.77 -8.09 10.07
CA GLU A 49 -2.35 -9.16 9.16
C GLU A 49 -1.67 -8.62 7.90
N ALA A 50 -2.23 -7.57 7.28
CA ALA A 50 -1.64 -6.94 6.09
C ALA A 50 -0.27 -6.31 6.39
N VAL A 51 -0.13 -5.63 7.53
CA VAL A 51 1.15 -5.03 7.97
C VAL A 51 2.20 -6.11 8.22
N GLU A 52 1.84 -7.19 8.92
CA GLU A 52 2.78 -8.28 9.23
C GLU A 52 3.15 -9.10 8.00
N THR A 53 2.25 -9.25 7.03
CA THR A 53 2.55 -9.84 5.72
C THR A 53 3.57 -8.99 4.98
N ALA A 54 3.34 -7.67 4.89
CA ALA A 54 4.27 -6.75 4.24
C ALA A 54 5.65 -6.72 4.91
N ARG A 55 5.71 -6.80 6.25
CA ARG A 55 6.97 -6.85 7.01
C ARG A 55 7.83 -8.08 6.69
N ARG A 56 7.20 -9.21 6.39
CA ARG A 56 7.88 -10.49 6.09
C ARG A 56 8.21 -10.66 4.61
N HIS A 57 7.61 -9.85 3.76
CA HIS A 57 7.86 -9.90 2.32
C HIS A 57 9.21 -9.23 2.01
N VAL A 58 10.10 -9.99 1.35
CA VAL A 58 11.43 -9.56 0.88
C VAL A 58 11.54 -9.76 -0.63
#